data_AF-R7SKP5-F1
#
_entry.id   AF-R7SKP5-F1
#
_cell.length_a   1.000
_cell.length_b   1.000
_cell.length_c   1.000
_cell.angle_alpha   90.00
_cell.angle_beta   90.00
_cell.angle_gamma   90.00
#
_symmetry.space_group_name_H-M   'P 1'
#
loop_
_entity.id
_entity.type
_entity.pdbx_description
1 polymer ?
#
loop_
_entity_poly.entity_id
_entity_poly.type
_entity_poly.pdbx_seq_one_letter_code
_entity_poly.pdbx_strand_id
1 'polypeptide(L)' 'QVYVNDKKFACESCIKGHRSSGCQHADRPLFEVKKKGRPVSQCDKCRELRKTKRMHGKCTCS' A
#
# COMPACT_ATOMS: atom_id res chain seq x y z
N GLN A 1 3.07 -8.00 10.84
CA GLN A 1 3.14 -6.53 11.05
C GLN A 1 2.75 -6.27 12.48
N VAL A 2 3.42 -5.33 13.14
CA VAL A 2 3.13 -4.97 14.53
C VAL A 2 2.43 -3.60 14.53
N TYR A 3 1.37 -3.43 15.30
CA TYR A 3 0.67 -2.15 15.43
C TYR A 3 0.86 -1.61 16.84
N VAL A 4 1.29 -0.36 16.93
CA VAL A 4 1.44 0.37 18.20
C VAL A 4 0.87 1.76 17.99
N ASN A 5 -0.13 2.16 18.79
CA ASN A 5 -0.80 3.47 18.67
C ASN A 5 -1.26 3.78 17.23
N ASP A 6 -1.97 2.85 16.58
CA ASP A 6 -2.46 2.94 15.18
C ASP A 6 -1.40 3.07 14.09
N LYS A 7 -0.12 3.02 14.46
CA LYS A 7 1.00 3.06 13.54
C LYS A 7 1.51 1.65 13.29
N LYS A 8 1.80 1.37 12.02
CA LYS A 8 2.34 0.08 11.57
C LYS A 8 3.85 0.09 11.75
N PHE A 9 4.42 -0.97 12.30
CA PHE A 9 5.85 -1.16 12.48
C PHE A 9 6.36 -2.43 11.80
N ALA A 10 7.56 -2.36 11.23
CA ALA A 10 8.26 -3.49 10.64
C ALA A 10 9.78 -3.27 10.61
N CYS A 11 10.53 -4.37 10.50
CA CYS A 11 11.98 -4.34 10.41
C CYS A 11 12.47 -3.65 9.12
N GLU A 12 13.68 -3.06 9.12
CA GLU A 12 14.20 -2.33 7.95
C GLU A 12 14.22 -3.20 6.67
N SER A 13 14.76 -4.43 6.76
CA SER A 13 14.81 -5.37 5.64
C SER A 13 13.41 -5.76 5.15
N CYS A 14 12.43 -5.82 6.05
CA CYS A 14 11.04 -6.14 5.74
C CYS A 14 10.36 -5.00 4.99
N ILE A 15 10.67 -3.75 5.36
CA ILE A 15 10.18 -2.54 4.70
C ILE A 15 10.76 -2.43 3.29
N LYS A 16 12.08 -2.57 3.15
CA LYS A 16 12.79 -2.54 1.86
C LYS A 16 12.34 -3.69 0.96
N GLY A 17 12.18 -4.90 1.51
CA GLY A 17 11.77 -6.10 0.78
C GLY A 17 10.27 -6.25 0.54
N HIS A 18 9.44 -5.23 0.83
CA HIS A 18 7.97 -5.29 0.67
C HIS A 18 7.28 -6.42 1.47
N ARG A 19 7.93 -6.99 2.49
CA ARG A 19 7.40 -8.03 3.39
C ARG A 19 6.90 -7.47 4.73
N SER A 20 6.74 -6.16 4.83
CA SER A 20 6.37 -5.46 6.08
C SER A 20 5.03 -5.91 6.65
N SER A 21 4.08 -6.36 5.80
CA SER A 21 2.80 -6.93 6.25
C SER A 21 2.96 -8.17 7.11
N GLY A 22 3.94 -9.04 6.82
CA GLY A 22 4.20 -10.29 7.54
C GLY A 22 5.33 -10.22 8.58
N CYS A 23 5.93 -9.04 8.80
CA CYS A 23 7.06 -8.91 9.73
C CYS A 23 6.69 -9.34 11.15
N GLN A 24 7.45 -10.31 11.68
CA GLN A 24 7.33 -10.90 13.03
C GLN A 24 8.70 -10.98 13.75
N HIS A 25 9.74 -10.38 13.19
CA HIS A 25 11.07 -10.33 13.80
C HIS A 25 11.01 -9.49 15.08
N ALA A 26 11.38 -10.09 16.21
CA ALA A 26 11.49 -9.43 17.51
C ALA A 26 12.94 -9.07 17.85
N ASP A 27 13.90 -9.68 17.15
CA ASP A 27 15.35 -9.48 17.30
C ASP A 27 15.86 -8.20 16.60
N ARG A 28 15.04 -7.63 15.71
CA ARG A 28 15.42 -6.51 14.83
C ARG A 28 14.78 -5.20 15.25
N PRO A 29 15.48 -4.06 15.08
CA PRO A 29 14.88 -2.76 15.28
C PRO A 29 13.68 -2.58 14.34
N LEU A 30 12.55 -2.18 14.93
CA LEU A 30 11.29 -1.93 14.26
C LEU A 30 11.18 -0.44 13.91
N PHE A 31 10.76 -0.15 12.69
CA PHE A 31 10.57 1.22 12.20
C PHE A 31 9.12 1.44 11.79
N GLU A 32 8.64 2.67 11.95
CA GLU A 32 7.30 3.08 11.52
C GLU A 32 7.18 2.97 9.99
N VAL A 33 6.23 2.16 9.54
CA VAL A 33 5.87 1.97 8.13
C VAL A 33 4.86 3.04 7.75
N LYS A 34 5.33 4.10 7.09
CA LYS A 34 4.45 5.10 6.49
C LYS A 34 3.49 4.45 5.48
N LYS A 35 2.27 5.01 5.38
CA LYS A 35 1.29 4.57 4.37
C LYS A 35 1.88 4.77 2.96
N LYS A 36 2.24 3.67 2.29
CA LYS A 36 2.58 3.69 0.86
C LYS A 36 1.28 3.71 0.08
N GLY A 37 0.98 4.84 -0.55
CA GLY A 37 -0.06 4.95 -1.57
C GLY A 37 0.57 5.47 -2.85
N ARG A 38 0.52 4.70 -3.94
CA ARG A 38 0.72 5.28 -5.26
C ARG A 38 -0.47 6.23 -5.49
N PRO A 39 -0.26 7.47 -5.96
CA PRO A 39 -1.37 8.31 -6.37
C PRO A 39 -2.23 7.54 -7.38
N VAL A 40 -3.54 7.73 -7.31
CA VAL A 40 -4.46 7.07 -8.24
C VAL A 40 -4.15 7.57 -9.64
N SER A 41 -3.75 6.66 -10.53
CA SER A 41 -3.41 6.99 -11.92
C SER A 41 -4.63 7.03 -12.84
N GLN A 42 -5.84 7.10 -12.28
CA GLN A 42 -7.11 7.07 -12.99
C GLN A 42 -8.03 8.09 -12.35
N CYS A 43 -8.76 8.84 -13.16
CA CYS A 43 -9.83 9.70 -12.68
C CYS A 43 -10.98 8.87 -12.08
N ASP A 44 -11.82 9.51 -11.27
CA ASP A 44 -12.95 8.86 -10.61
C ASP A 44 -13.91 8.21 -11.60
N LYS A 45 -14.15 8.86 -12.75
CA LYS A 45 -15.03 8.33 -13.79
C LYS A 45 -14.54 7.00 -14.36
N CYS A 46 -13.27 6.92 -14.73
CA CYS A 46 -12.69 5.66 -15.24
C CYS A 46 -12.67 4.57 -14.18
N ARG A 47 -12.48 4.94 -12.90
CA ARG A 47 -12.50 4.01 -11.79
C ARG A 47 -13.90 3.42 -11.54
N GLU A 48 -14.94 4.25 -11.66
CA GLU A 48 -16.32 3.81 -11.58
C GLU A 48 -16.69 2.85 -12.72
N LEU A 49 -16.29 3.18 -13.95
CA LEU A 49 -16.54 2.32 -15.12
C LEU A 49 -15.87 0.94 -14.99
N ARG A 50 -14.72 0.84 -14.32
CA ARG A 50 -14.13 -0.47 -13.99
C ARG A 50 -15.01 -1.29 -13.06
N LYS A 51 -15.59 -0.67 -12.03
CA LYS A 51 -16.41 -1.37 -11.04
C LYS A 51 -17.76 -1.79 -11.62
N THR A 52 -18.42 -0.87 -12.32
CA THR A 52 -19.79 -1.06 -12.80
C THR A 52 -19.84 -1.83 -14.11
N LYS A 53 -18.88 -1.60 -15.01
CA LYS A 53 -18.88 -2.15 -16.38
C LYS A 53 -17.71 -3.08 -16.69
N ARG A 54 -16.83 -3.38 -15.72
CA ARG A 54 -15.61 -4.20 -15.92
C ARG A 54 -14.73 -3.68 -17.06
N MET A 55 -14.71 -2.35 -17.28
CA MET A 55 -13.95 -1.71 -18.34
C MET A 55 -12.45 -1.59 -17.99
N HIS A 56 -11.60 -2.49 -18.50
CA HIS A 56 -10.16 -2.50 -18.20
C HIS A 56 -9.32 -1.72 -19.23
N GLY A 57 -9.50 -0.41 -19.30
CA GLY A 57 -8.68 0.49 -20.14
C GLY A 57 -7.59 1.26 -19.38
N LYS A 58 -6.64 1.85 -20.11
CA LYS A 58 -5.76 2.92 -19.61
C LYS A 58 -6.57 4.21 -19.52
N CYS A 59 -6.45 4.95 -18.41
CA CYS A 59 -7.09 6.26 -18.30
C CYS A 59 -6.27 7.28 -19.10
N THR A 60 -6.91 7.92 -20.08
CA THR A 60 -6.35 8.97 -20.95
C THR A 60 -7.14 10.27 -20.81
N CYS A 61 -7.89 10.43 -19.70
CA CYS A 61 -8.60 11.66 -19.41
C CYS A 61 -7.60 12.77 -19.09
N SER A 62 -7.79 13.94 -19.69
CA SER A 62 -7.08 15.17 -19.37
C SER A 62 -7.64 15.83 -18.13
#